data_AF-A0A7S3NRA3-F1
#
_entry.id   AF-A0A7S3NRA3-F1
#
_cell.length_a   1.000
_cell.length_b   1.000
_cell.length_c   1.000
_cell.angle_alpha   90.00
_cell.angle_beta   90.00
_cell.angle_gamma   90.00
#
_symmetry.space_group_name_H-M   'P 1'
#
loop_
_entity.id
_entity.type
_entity.pdbx_description
1 polymer ?
#
loop_
_entity_poly.entity_id
_entity_poly.type
_entity_poly.pdbx_seq_one_letter_code
_entity_poly.pdbx_strand_id
1 'polypeptide(L)'
;AAHAQTLTKHIKRYKLRAKLTVRLLGEDEASVWHAWDDSNGVNWDSIVKSTSLSLKDPRAPGLGYRLLQLDQNTPQADLEKTTEEAYTIRRYLNGIPEGQDEISKEHALPQETNMDIMNGIDFHKGCYVGQELTIRTRHRGVVRKRILPCVVYEKEHAPPTALQYHADSAASSLESVTADMIPRDTSIGRFEKRGRSAGKWLKGVGNIGLGLCRLENMTDVTLPGDAASGAFNPEDEFVLDWGEEENRNRVKVKAFVPDWLRTGLDAENSRHQK
;
A
#
# COMPACT_ATOMS: atom_id res chain seq x y z
N ALA A 1 -1.58 -16.56 -7.21
CA ALA A 1 -1.73 -18.02 -6.96
C ALA A 1 -0.88 -18.58 -5.80
N ALA A 2 0.40 -18.22 -5.65
CA ALA A 2 1.37 -18.90 -4.78
C ALA A 2 0.96 -19.10 -3.31
N HIS A 3 0.22 -18.16 -2.69
CA HIS A 3 -0.15 -18.24 -1.27
C HIS A 3 -1.53 -18.87 -1.01
N ALA A 4 -2.35 -19.12 -2.04
CA ALA A 4 -3.72 -19.60 -1.88
C ALA A 4 -3.78 -21.00 -1.24
N GLN A 5 -2.84 -21.89 -1.60
CA GLN A 5 -2.73 -23.22 -0.99
C GLN A 5 -2.35 -23.14 0.48
N THR A 6 -1.41 -22.26 0.83
CA THR A 6 -0.99 -22.02 2.21
C THR A 6 -2.16 -21.50 3.06
N LEU A 7 -2.92 -20.54 2.54
CA LEU A 7 -4.12 -20.02 3.20
C LEU A 7 -5.19 -21.11 3.38
N THR A 8 -5.41 -21.95 2.36
CA THR A 8 -6.36 -23.07 2.45
C THR A 8 -5.97 -24.06 3.55
N LYS A 9 -4.69 -24.42 3.62
CA LYS A 9 -4.16 -25.29 4.69
C LYS A 9 -4.33 -24.64 6.06
N HIS A 10 -4.08 -23.33 6.17
CA HIS A 10 -4.28 -22.56 7.40
C HIS A 10 -5.75 -22.59 7.84
N ILE A 11 -6.71 -22.22 6.98
CA ILE A 11 -8.14 -22.25 7.32
C ILE A 11 -8.59 -23.66 7.73
N LYS A 12 -8.16 -24.70 6.99
CA LYS A 12 -8.50 -26.10 7.32
C LYS A 12 -7.99 -26.53 8.69
N ARG A 13 -6.85 -26.00 9.15
CA ARG A 13 -6.33 -26.25 10.51
C ARG A 13 -7.27 -25.72 11.60
N TYR A 14 -7.92 -24.57 11.37
CA TYR A 14 -8.76 -23.90 12.37
C TYR A 14 -10.26 -24.20 12.23
N LYS A 15 -10.69 -24.95 11.20
CA LYS A 15 -12.09 -25.32 10.97
C LYS A 15 -12.73 -26.12 12.11
N LEU A 16 -11.98 -26.74 13.03
CA LEU A 16 -12.42 -27.55 14.18
C LEU A 16 -13.95 -27.79 14.32
N ARG A 17 -14.44 -28.88 13.72
CA ARG A 17 -15.86 -29.33 13.75
C ARG A 17 -16.89 -28.36 13.15
N ALA A 18 -16.49 -27.18 12.66
CA ALA A 18 -17.39 -26.27 11.96
C ALA A 18 -17.91 -26.91 10.67
N LYS A 19 -19.20 -26.71 10.41
CA LYS A 19 -19.88 -27.14 9.18
C LYS A 19 -19.54 -26.21 8.01
N LEU A 20 -18.26 -26.21 7.61
CA LEU A 20 -17.70 -25.33 6.58
C LEU A 20 -16.89 -26.13 5.55
N THR A 21 -17.16 -26.01 4.26
CA THR A 21 -16.30 -26.62 3.22
C THR A 21 -15.40 -25.56 2.60
N VAL A 22 -14.12 -25.88 2.45
CA VAL A 22 -13.12 -24.97 1.87
C VAL A 22 -12.43 -25.67 0.72
N ARG A 23 -12.53 -25.06 -0.47
CA ARG A 23 -11.92 -25.52 -1.72
C ARG A 23 -11.31 -24.33 -2.45
N LEU A 24 -10.20 -24.59 -3.15
CA LEU A 24 -9.64 -23.63 -4.09
C LEU A 24 -10.41 -23.73 -5.41
N LEU A 25 -10.82 -22.57 -5.93
CA LEU A 25 -11.37 -22.47 -7.28
C LEU A 25 -10.20 -22.47 -8.29
N GLY A 26 -10.37 -23.20 -9.38
CA GLY A 26 -9.47 -23.13 -10.53
C GLY A 26 -9.53 -21.77 -11.23
N GLU A 27 -8.49 -21.46 -12.00
CA GLU A 27 -8.43 -20.22 -12.80
C GLU A 27 -9.52 -20.18 -13.89
N ASP A 28 -10.03 -21.35 -14.26
CA ASP A 28 -11.14 -21.55 -15.18
C ASP A 28 -12.53 -21.43 -14.52
N GLU A 29 -12.61 -21.50 -13.19
CA GLU A 29 -13.86 -21.41 -12.43
C GLU A 29 -14.17 -19.99 -11.97
N ALA A 30 -13.13 -19.19 -11.67
CA ALA A 30 -13.32 -17.81 -11.26
C ALA A 30 -12.10 -16.93 -11.52
N SER A 31 -12.35 -15.67 -11.86
CA SER A 31 -11.33 -14.63 -12.00
C SER A 31 -11.70 -13.36 -11.23
N VAL A 32 -10.69 -12.66 -10.72
CA VAL A 32 -10.84 -11.40 -9.98
C VAL A 32 -10.31 -10.28 -10.84
N TRP A 33 -11.13 -9.25 -11.02
CA TRP A 33 -10.81 -8.07 -11.80
C TRP A 33 -10.95 -6.83 -10.94
N HIS A 34 -10.27 -5.78 -11.37
CA HIS A 34 -10.47 -4.45 -10.84
C HIS A 34 -10.85 -3.51 -11.99
N ALA A 35 -11.84 -2.68 -11.74
CA ALA A 35 -12.35 -1.73 -12.70
C ALA A 35 -12.48 -0.37 -12.03
N TRP A 36 -12.18 0.69 -12.77
CA TRP A 36 -12.29 2.05 -12.27
C TRP A 36 -12.69 2.96 -13.43
N ASP A 37 -13.33 4.07 -13.08
CA ASP A 37 -13.71 5.11 -14.02
C ASP A 37 -13.65 6.44 -13.29
N ASP A 38 -12.62 7.24 -13.60
CA ASP A 38 -12.41 8.53 -12.96
C ASP A 38 -13.41 9.60 -13.49
N SER A 39 -14.14 9.30 -14.57
CA SER A 39 -15.21 10.16 -15.11
C SER A 39 -16.59 9.90 -14.48
N ASN A 40 -16.74 8.81 -13.71
CA ASN A 40 -18.01 8.36 -13.13
C ASN A 40 -19.17 8.16 -14.14
N GLY A 41 -18.85 7.81 -15.38
CA GLY A 41 -19.81 7.45 -16.42
C GLY A 41 -20.35 6.02 -16.33
N VAL A 42 -19.64 5.11 -15.67
CA VAL A 42 -20.04 3.69 -15.56
C VAL A 42 -21.13 3.47 -14.52
N ASN A 43 -22.23 2.83 -14.93
CA ASN A 43 -23.23 2.29 -14.03
C ASN A 43 -22.82 0.88 -13.53
N TRP A 44 -22.24 0.81 -12.35
CA TRP A 44 -21.72 -0.42 -11.74
C TRP A 44 -22.78 -1.49 -11.46
N ASP A 45 -24.05 -1.12 -11.30
CA ASP A 45 -25.16 -2.07 -11.08
C ASP A 45 -25.44 -2.89 -12.35
N SER A 46 -25.17 -2.32 -13.53
CA SER A 46 -25.35 -3.02 -14.83
C SER A 46 -24.35 -4.14 -15.08
N ILE A 47 -23.23 -4.15 -14.35
CA ILE A 47 -22.19 -5.18 -14.43
C ILE A 47 -22.59 -6.43 -13.62
N VAL A 48 -23.52 -6.29 -12.67
CA VAL A 48 -24.02 -7.42 -11.88
C VAL A 48 -24.87 -8.34 -12.76
N LYS A 49 -24.42 -9.58 -12.91
CA LYS A 49 -25.08 -10.63 -13.69
C LYS A 49 -25.05 -11.95 -12.91
N SER A 50 -25.70 -13.00 -13.43
CA SER A 50 -25.69 -14.32 -12.78
C SER A 50 -24.29 -14.89 -12.56
N THR A 51 -23.31 -14.54 -13.39
CA THR A 51 -21.92 -14.99 -13.30
C THR A 51 -20.93 -13.88 -12.90
N SER A 52 -21.41 -12.69 -12.52
CA SER A 52 -20.56 -11.53 -12.22
C SER A 52 -21.06 -10.79 -10.97
N LEU A 53 -20.19 -10.62 -9.97
CA LEU A 53 -20.44 -9.78 -8.81
C LEU A 53 -19.59 -8.51 -8.90
N SER A 54 -20.16 -7.38 -8.50
CA SER A 54 -19.45 -6.09 -8.41
C SER A 54 -19.52 -5.56 -6.99
N LEU A 55 -18.40 -5.11 -6.46
CA LEU A 55 -18.27 -4.55 -5.12
C LEU A 55 -17.39 -3.31 -5.19
N LYS A 56 -17.83 -2.20 -4.61
CA LYS A 56 -16.96 -1.04 -4.45
C LYS A 56 -15.73 -1.44 -3.62
N ASP A 57 -14.54 -1.05 -4.07
CA ASP A 57 -13.32 -1.34 -3.34
C ASP A 57 -13.32 -0.56 -2.01
N PRO A 58 -13.28 -1.26 -0.85
CA PRO A 58 -13.46 -0.61 0.44
C PRO A 58 -12.19 0.06 0.98
N ARG A 59 -11.04 -0.13 0.32
CA ARG A 59 -9.73 0.25 0.90
C ARG A 59 -9.50 1.75 0.89
N ALA A 60 -9.92 2.44 -0.16
CA ALA A 60 -9.84 3.89 -0.26
C ALA A 60 -10.98 4.45 -1.13
N PRO A 61 -11.45 5.67 -0.82
CA PRO A 61 -12.38 6.39 -1.68
C PRO A 61 -11.81 6.54 -3.10
N GLY A 62 -12.66 6.34 -4.12
CA GLY A 62 -12.27 6.51 -5.52
C GLY A 62 -11.37 5.41 -6.09
N LEU A 63 -10.99 4.38 -5.32
CA LEU A 63 -10.08 3.36 -5.84
C LEU A 63 -10.68 2.55 -7.00
N GLY A 64 -11.99 2.30 -6.97
CA GLY A 64 -12.73 1.62 -8.03
C GLY A 64 -13.62 0.51 -7.48
N TYR A 65 -13.78 -0.54 -8.27
CA TYR A 65 -14.65 -1.67 -8.03
C TYR A 65 -13.89 -2.98 -8.25
N ARG A 66 -14.18 -3.95 -7.39
CA ARG A 66 -13.81 -5.36 -7.56
C ARG A 66 -14.90 -6.07 -8.33
N LEU A 67 -14.50 -6.80 -9.37
CA LEU A 67 -15.40 -7.68 -10.09
C LEU A 67 -14.96 -9.12 -9.87
N LEU A 68 -15.88 -9.97 -9.44
CA LEU A 68 -15.68 -11.42 -9.37
C LEU A 68 -16.46 -12.05 -10.51
N GLN A 69 -15.76 -12.67 -11.44
CA GLN A 69 -16.33 -13.45 -12.53
C GLN A 69 -16.28 -14.93 -12.17
N LEU A 70 -17.39 -15.65 -12.33
CA LEU A 70 -17.53 -17.07 -11.95
C LEU A 70 -17.56 -18.02 -13.16
N ASP A 71 -16.88 -17.61 -14.23
CA ASP A 71 -16.66 -18.38 -15.45
C ASP A 71 -15.35 -17.90 -16.13
N GLN A 72 -15.06 -18.41 -17.33
CA GLN A 72 -13.86 -18.07 -18.11
C GLN A 72 -13.99 -16.75 -18.90
N ASN A 73 -15.13 -16.08 -18.85
CA ASN A 73 -15.35 -14.88 -19.63
C ASN A 73 -14.65 -13.68 -18.99
N THR A 74 -14.47 -12.60 -19.77
CA THR A 74 -14.11 -11.30 -19.20
C THR A 74 -15.40 -10.59 -18.77
N PRO A 75 -15.45 -9.93 -17.60
CA PRO A 75 -16.57 -9.11 -17.19
C PRO A 75 -16.95 -8.12 -18.30
N GLN A 76 -18.23 -8.10 -18.67
CA GLN A 76 -18.74 -7.18 -19.68
C GLN A 76 -18.94 -5.82 -19.05
N ALA A 77 -17.99 -4.91 -19.25
CA ALA A 77 -18.04 -3.53 -18.83
C ALA A 77 -17.71 -2.63 -20.03
N ASP A 78 -18.36 -1.47 -20.12
CA ASP A 78 -18.03 -0.44 -21.11
C ASP A 78 -16.78 0.33 -20.66
N LEU A 79 -15.66 -0.40 -20.61
CA LEU A 79 -14.37 0.05 -20.13
C LEU A 79 -13.26 -0.53 -20.99
N GLU A 80 -12.18 0.22 -21.13
CA GLU A 80 -10.98 -0.27 -21.78
C GLU A 80 -10.26 -1.27 -20.87
N LYS A 81 -9.90 -2.43 -21.42
CA LYS A 81 -9.07 -3.41 -20.72
C LYS A 81 -7.63 -2.92 -20.70
N THR A 82 -7.02 -2.93 -19.51
CA THR A 82 -5.62 -2.54 -19.32
C THR A 82 -4.79 -3.62 -18.61
N THR A 83 -3.51 -3.35 -18.37
CA THR A 83 -2.54 -4.30 -17.79
C THR A 83 -2.61 -4.35 -16.26
N GLU A 84 -2.08 -5.42 -15.67
CA GLU A 84 -1.90 -5.49 -14.20
C GLU A 84 -0.93 -4.43 -13.66
N GLU A 85 0.01 -3.98 -14.50
CA GLU A 85 0.93 -2.90 -14.16
C GLU A 85 0.19 -1.57 -14.01
N ALA A 86 -0.76 -1.25 -14.91
CA ALA A 86 -1.61 -0.07 -14.77
C ALA A 86 -2.43 -0.09 -13.47
N TYR A 87 -2.93 -1.26 -13.08
CA TYR A 87 -3.57 -1.45 -11.78
C TYR A 87 -2.60 -1.24 -10.60
N THR A 88 -1.37 -1.74 -10.72
CA THR A 88 -0.32 -1.54 -9.70
C THR A 88 0.06 -0.07 -9.56
N ILE A 89 0.22 0.65 -10.67
CA ILE A 89 0.45 2.10 -10.70
C ILE A 89 -0.71 2.82 -10.01
N ARG A 90 -1.97 2.50 -10.35
CA ARG A 90 -3.15 3.11 -9.68
C ARG A 90 -3.10 2.89 -8.17
N ARG A 91 -2.77 1.69 -7.70
CA ARG A 91 -2.65 1.41 -6.26
C ARG A 91 -1.54 2.23 -5.61
N TYR A 92 -0.37 2.34 -6.23
CA TYR A 92 0.74 3.11 -5.69
C TYR A 92 0.43 4.60 -5.66
N LEU A 93 -0.22 5.15 -6.69
CA LEU A 93 -0.69 6.54 -6.66
C LEU A 93 -1.72 6.80 -5.55
N ASN A 94 -2.45 5.77 -5.11
CA ASN A 94 -3.38 5.85 -3.98
C ASN A 94 -2.76 5.42 -2.63
N GLY A 95 -1.49 4.99 -2.59
CA GLY A 95 -0.85 4.51 -1.36
C GLY A 95 -1.39 3.18 -0.83
N ILE A 96 -1.87 2.28 -1.71
CA ILE A 96 -2.55 1.04 -1.33
C ILE A 96 -1.64 -0.18 -1.46
N PRO A 97 -1.16 -0.75 -0.34
CA PRO A 97 -0.39 -1.99 -0.36
C PRO A 97 -1.28 -3.22 -0.63
N GLU A 98 -0.78 -4.16 -1.43
CA GLU A 98 -1.41 -5.44 -1.76
C GLU A 98 -0.35 -6.54 -1.94
N GLY A 99 -0.62 -7.74 -1.40
CA GLY A 99 0.27 -8.88 -1.57
C GLY A 99 1.50 -8.89 -0.65
N GLN A 100 2.35 -9.92 -0.78
CA GLN A 100 3.45 -10.19 0.15
C GLN A 100 4.74 -9.43 -0.16
N ASP A 101 4.87 -8.88 -1.36
CA ASP A 101 5.99 -8.03 -1.74
C ASP A 101 5.90 -6.65 -1.08
N GLU A 102 4.66 -6.19 -0.86
CA GLU A 102 4.35 -4.89 -0.28
C GLU A 102 4.01 -5.01 1.22
N ILE A 103 3.48 -6.17 1.66
CA ILE A 103 3.13 -6.44 3.06
C ILE A 103 3.99 -7.60 3.59
N SER A 104 4.95 -7.28 4.46
CA SER A 104 5.85 -8.27 5.04
C SER A 104 5.12 -9.31 5.89
N LYS A 105 5.17 -10.56 5.44
CA LYS A 105 4.59 -11.70 6.14
C LYS A 105 5.11 -11.78 7.58
N GLU A 106 4.22 -12.07 8.53
CA GLU A 106 4.52 -12.31 9.97
C GLU A 106 5.14 -11.13 10.75
N HIS A 107 5.65 -10.11 10.07
CA HIS A 107 6.29 -8.94 10.67
C HIS A 107 5.47 -7.65 10.54
N ALA A 108 4.56 -7.57 9.55
CA ALA A 108 3.73 -6.39 9.36
C ALA A 108 2.67 -6.28 10.48
N LEU A 109 2.64 -5.12 11.13
CA LEU A 109 1.52 -4.73 11.99
C LEU A 109 0.38 -4.19 11.13
N PRO A 110 -0.89 -4.58 11.36
CA PRO A 110 -2.02 -4.08 10.57
C PRO A 110 -2.13 -2.55 10.49
N GLN A 111 -1.78 -1.85 11.57
CA GLN A 111 -1.77 -0.39 11.57
C GLN A 111 -0.61 0.21 10.78
N GLU A 112 0.55 -0.46 10.73
CA GLU A 112 1.66 0.01 9.88
C GLU A 112 1.33 -0.15 8.40
N THR A 113 0.41 -1.03 8.03
CA THR A 113 -0.07 -1.23 6.65
C THR A 113 -1.37 -0.48 6.33
N ASN A 114 -1.82 0.39 7.24
CA ASN A 114 -3.06 1.18 7.13
C ASN A 114 -4.37 0.37 7.15
N MET A 115 -4.36 -0.90 7.56
CA MET A 115 -5.60 -1.72 7.62
C MET A 115 -6.64 -1.17 8.59
N ASP A 116 -6.23 -0.43 9.62
CA ASP A 116 -7.11 0.28 10.54
C ASP A 116 -7.88 1.42 9.87
N ILE A 117 -7.30 2.05 8.83
CA ILE A 117 -7.92 3.13 8.07
C ILE A 117 -8.62 2.60 6.79
N MET A 118 -8.11 1.53 6.20
CA MET A 118 -8.63 0.90 4.97
C MET A 118 -9.80 -0.07 5.23
N ASN A 119 -10.58 0.13 6.29
CA ASN A 119 -11.72 -0.73 6.67
C ASN A 119 -11.36 -2.21 6.87
N GLY A 120 -10.11 -2.52 7.21
CA GLY A 120 -9.61 -3.89 7.38
C GLY A 120 -9.72 -4.44 8.80
N ILE A 121 -10.00 -3.59 9.79
CA ILE A 121 -10.14 -3.98 11.19
C ILE A 121 -11.44 -3.42 11.75
N ASP A 122 -12.31 -4.31 12.20
CA ASP A 122 -13.41 -3.96 13.08
C ASP A 122 -12.94 -4.12 14.53
N PHE A 123 -13.06 -3.06 15.32
CA PHE A 123 -12.68 -3.04 16.73
C PHE A 123 -13.84 -3.34 17.69
N HIS A 124 -15.06 -3.45 17.15
CA HIS A 124 -16.28 -3.75 17.90
C HIS A 124 -16.75 -5.20 17.74
N LYS A 125 -16.11 -5.98 16.84
CA LYS A 125 -16.37 -7.42 16.70
C LYS A 125 -15.81 -8.24 17.88
N GLY A 126 -16.29 -9.48 17.97
CA GLY A 126 -15.77 -10.49 18.91
C GLY A 126 -14.33 -10.93 18.62
N CYS A 127 -13.83 -11.85 19.44
CA CYS A 127 -12.42 -12.22 19.46
C CYS A 127 -11.90 -12.82 18.14
N TYR A 128 -10.68 -12.44 17.76
CA TYR A 128 -9.97 -13.01 16.59
C TYR A 128 -8.47 -13.15 16.86
N VAL A 129 -7.77 -13.94 16.04
CA VAL A 129 -6.34 -14.23 16.20
C VAL A 129 -5.51 -12.95 16.04
N GLY A 130 -4.63 -12.68 17.02
CA GLY A 130 -3.76 -11.49 17.01
C GLY A 130 -4.42 -10.20 17.53
N GLN A 131 -5.70 -10.26 17.92
CA GLN A 131 -6.47 -9.10 18.37
C GLN A 131 -5.80 -8.34 19.53
N GLU A 132 -5.22 -9.03 20.50
CA GLU A 132 -4.67 -8.39 21.70
C GLU A 132 -3.54 -7.39 21.35
N LEU A 133 -2.64 -7.79 20.46
CA LEU A 133 -1.58 -6.90 19.98
C LEU A 133 -2.18 -5.73 19.18
N THR A 134 -3.14 -6.01 18.30
CA THR A 134 -3.81 -4.97 17.50
C THR A 134 -4.51 -3.93 18.38
N ILE A 135 -5.28 -4.37 19.38
CA ILE A 135 -6.01 -3.48 20.31
C ILE A 135 -5.03 -2.70 21.19
N ARG A 136 -3.97 -3.35 21.69
CA ARG A 136 -2.94 -2.67 22.48
C ARG A 136 -2.26 -1.56 21.68
N THR A 137 -1.90 -1.82 20.43
CA THR A 137 -1.32 -0.81 19.53
C THR A 137 -2.29 0.33 19.29
N ARG A 138 -3.60 0.05 19.14
CA ARG A 138 -4.61 1.10 19.02
C ARG A 138 -4.66 2.00 20.24
N HIS A 139 -4.90 1.46 21.44
CA HIS A 139 -5.23 2.29 22.61
C HIS A 139 -4.03 2.87 23.36
N ARG A 140 -2.88 2.21 23.28
CA ARG A 140 -1.69 2.57 24.08
C ARG A 140 -0.48 2.91 23.21
N GLY A 141 -0.54 2.60 21.93
CA GLY A 141 0.57 2.79 21.00
C GLY A 141 0.39 4.06 20.17
N VAL A 142 1.51 4.70 19.84
CA VAL A 142 1.57 5.67 18.75
C VAL A 142 2.11 4.92 17.53
N VAL A 143 1.33 4.87 16.45
CA VAL A 143 1.74 4.24 15.20
C VAL A 143 2.65 5.22 14.45
N ARG A 144 3.96 5.13 14.70
CA ARG A 144 4.95 6.05 14.13
C ARG A 144 5.36 5.73 12.69
N LYS A 145 5.16 4.49 12.24
CA LYS A 145 5.51 4.05 10.88
C LYS A 145 4.26 3.62 10.13
N ARG A 146 4.13 4.05 8.88
CA ARG A 146 3.06 3.60 7.97
C ARG A 146 3.59 3.40 6.57
N ILE A 147 2.95 2.52 5.81
CA ILE A 147 3.18 2.41 4.38
C ILE A 147 2.66 3.68 3.72
N LEU A 148 3.53 4.35 2.97
CA LEU A 148 3.22 5.54 2.20
C LEU A 148 3.64 5.36 0.74
N PRO A 149 2.94 6.00 -0.20
CA PRO A 149 3.42 6.13 -1.55
C PRO A 149 4.63 7.07 -1.61
N CYS A 150 5.59 6.70 -2.46
CA CYS A 150 6.85 7.38 -2.61
C CYS A 150 7.15 7.63 -4.09
N VAL A 151 7.80 8.76 -4.38
CA VAL A 151 8.41 9.06 -5.68
C VAL A 151 9.92 8.99 -5.52
N VAL A 152 10.59 8.28 -6.44
CA VAL A 152 12.05 8.31 -6.57
C VAL A 152 12.45 9.32 -7.63
N TYR A 153 13.55 10.02 -7.39
CA TYR A 153 14.05 11.08 -8.26
C TYR A 153 15.57 11.17 -8.16
N GLU A 154 16.18 11.71 -9.20
CA GLU A 154 17.63 11.90 -9.25
C GLU A 154 18.08 12.99 -8.27
N LYS A 155 19.34 12.92 -7.84
CA LYS A 155 19.88 13.80 -6.80
C LYS A 155 19.87 15.28 -7.22
N GLU A 156 20.07 15.51 -8.51
CA GLU A 156 20.22 16.81 -9.17
C GLU A 156 18.88 17.52 -9.35
N HIS A 157 17.78 16.77 -9.30
CA HIS A 157 16.43 17.30 -9.45
C HIS A 157 15.86 17.75 -8.11
N ALA A 158 15.03 18.79 -8.15
CA ALA A 158 14.31 19.26 -6.97
C ALA A 158 13.30 18.20 -6.48
N PRO A 159 13.01 18.15 -5.17
CA PRO A 159 12.02 17.22 -4.63
C PRO A 159 10.66 17.35 -5.33
N PRO A 160 10.05 16.24 -5.80
CA PRO A 160 8.76 16.27 -6.48
C PRO A 160 7.68 16.94 -5.62
N THR A 161 6.84 17.79 -6.22
CA THR A 161 5.75 18.47 -5.50
C THR A 161 4.45 17.66 -5.50
N ALA A 162 4.33 16.68 -6.39
CA ALA A 162 3.16 15.82 -6.53
C ALA A 162 3.57 14.35 -6.71
N LEU A 163 2.66 13.46 -6.32
CA LEU A 163 2.76 12.03 -6.59
C LEU A 163 2.25 11.75 -8.00
N GLN A 164 3.16 11.62 -8.96
CA GLN A 164 2.86 11.37 -10.37
C GLN A 164 3.72 10.23 -10.91
N TYR A 165 3.10 9.39 -11.75
CA TYR A 165 3.79 8.31 -12.44
C TYR A 165 4.38 8.82 -13.76
N HIS A 166 5.63 8.45 -14.00
CA HIS A 166 6.33 8.64 -15.26
C HIS A 166 6.90 7.29 -15.67
N ALA A 167 6.43 6.75 -16.80
CA ALA A 167 7.01 5.57 -17.43
C ALA A 167 8.46 5.84 -17.86
N ASP A 168 8.71 7.08 -18.27
CA ASP A 168 9.92 7.56 -18.93
C ASP A 168 11.04 8.00 -17.99
N SER A 169 11.08 7.55 -16.72
CA SER A 169 12.36 7.66 -16.01
C SER A 169 13.48 6.98 -16.80
N ALA A 170 13.16 6.01 -17.68
CA ALA A 170 14.08 5.37 -18.62
C ALA A 170 14.46 6.17 -19.89
N ALA A 171 13.88 7.35 -20.18
CA ALA A 171 13.90 7.91 -21.55
C ALA A 171 14.78 9.14 -21.83
N SER A 172 15.69 9.57 -20.95
CA SER A 172 16.70 10.58 -21.34
C SER A 172 18.14 10.39 -20.87
N SER A 173 18.46 9.30 -20.17
CA SER A 173 19.84 8.95 -19.86
C SER A 173 19.97 7.45 -19.58
N LEU A 174 21.02 6.83 -20.12
CA LEU A 174 21.40 5.42 -19.96
C LEU A 174 21.76 5.02 -18.50
N GLU A 175 21.45 5.87 -17.52
CA GLU A 175 21.84 5.79 -16.11
C GLU A 175 20.64 5.89 -15.14
N SER A 176 19.42 5.97 -15.67
CA SER A 176 18.23 6.23 -14.87
C SER A 176 17.77 5.00 -14.09
N VAL A 177 18.02 5.04 -12.78
CA VAL A 177 17.61 4.00 -11.85
C VAL A 177 16.10 4.07 -11.63
N THR A 178 15.38 3.01 -12.02
CA THR A 178 13.94 2.89 -11.78
C THR A 178 13.64 2.33 -10.39
N ALA A 179 12.45 2.60 -9.89
CA ALA A 179 11.94 2.18 -8.59
C ALA A 179 11.83 0.65 -8.44
N ASP A 180 11.67 -0.08 -9.55
CA ASP A 180 11.63 -1.55 -9.57
C ASP A 180 13.02 -2.20 -9.39
N MET A 181 14.11 -1.49 -9.70
CA MET A 181 15.49 -1.94 -9.49
C MET A 181 15.93 -1.86 -8.03
N ILE A 182 15.22 -1.07 -7.21
CA ILE A 182 15.57 -0.87 -5.81
C ILE A 182 15.20 -2.12 -5.00
N PRO A 183 16.17 -2.77 -4.32
CA PRO A 183 15.90 -3.94 -3.52
C PRO A 183 14.88 -3.66 -2.40
N ARG A 184 14.02 -4.63 -2.13
CA ARG A 184 13.14 -4.61 -0.96
C ARG A 184 13.96 -4.46 0.32
N ASP A 185 13.38 -3.79 1.31
CA ASP A 185 13.98 -3.51 2.62
C ASP A 185 15.20 -2.57 2.59
N THR A 186 15.53 -1.96 1.45
CA THR A 186 16.52 -0.87 1.37
C THR A 186 16.17 0.23 2.37
N SER A 187 17.12 0.60 3.21
CA SER A 187 16.90 1.60 4.25
C SER A 187 16.75 3.00 3.64
N ILE A 188 15.72 3.73 4.06
CA ILE A 188 15.54 5.14 3.74
C ILE A 188 16.32 5.98 4.76
N GLY A 189 17.40 6.63 4.31
CA GLY A 189 18.23 7.54 5.11
C GLY A 189 17.85 9.00 4.88
N ARG A 190 18.26 9.90 5.78
CA ARG A 190 18.24 11.34 5.50
C ARG A 190 19.42 11.68 4.59
N PHE A 191 19.19 12.47 3.55
CA PHE A 191 20.22 12.92 2.63
C PHE A 191 21.18 13.88 3.35
N GLU A 192 22.49 13.67 3.18
CA GLU A 192 23.59 14.46 3.79
C GLU A 192 23.57 14.59 5.34
N LYS A 193 22.69 13.87 6.02
CA LYS A 193 22.57 13.88 7.48
C LYS A 193 22.72 12.47 8.03
N ARG A 194 23.55 12.31 9.07
CA ARG A 194 23.62 11.05 9.81
C ARG A 194 22.44 10.96 10.77
N GLY A 195 21.86 9.77 10.89
CA GLY A 195 20.73 9.56 11.80
C GLY A 195 20.17 8.16 11.71
N ARG A 196 19.12 7.93 12.50
CA ARG A 196 18.33 6.70 12.41
C ARG A 196 17.60 6.67 11.06
N SER A 197 17.46 5.46 10.52
CA SER A 197 16.66 5.19 9.31
C SER A 197 15.25 5.78 9.45
N ALA A 198 14.84 6.55 8.43
CA ALA A 198 13.52 7.14 8.30
C ALA A 198 12.48 6.14 7.80
N GLY A 199 12.88 4.96 7.34
CA GLY A 199 11.97 3.95 6.83
C GLY A 199 12.65 2.86 6.02
N LYS A 200 11.84 2.04 5.34
CA LYS A 200 12.32 1.00 4.43
C LYS A 200 11.55 1.03 3.13
N TRP A 201 12.24 0.84 2.02
CA TRP A 201 11.64 0.61 0.72
C TRP A 201 10.96 -0.75 0.67
N LEU A 202 9.81 -0.86 -0.02
CA LEU A 202 9.07 -2.11 -0.17
C LEU A 202 9.14 -2.59 -1.61
N LYS A 203 8.48 -1.86 -2.52
CA LYS A 203 8.40 -2.22 -3.94
C LYS A 203 8.05 -0.97 -4.76
N GLY A 204 8.50 -0.92 -6.01
CA GLY A 204 8.15 0.15 -6.95
C GLY A 204 8.03 -0.32 -8.39
N VAL A 205 7.62 0.63 -9.24
CA VAL A 205 7.50 0.54 -10.69
C VAL A 205 7.72 1.93 -11.30
N GLY A 206 8.52 2.02 -12.37
CA GLY A 206 8.87 3.31 -12.97
C GLY A 206 9.54 4.23 -11.94
N ASN A 207 8.95 5.40 -11.66
CA ASN A 207 9.45 6.35 -10.66
C ASN A 207 8.69 6.32 -9.31
N ILE A 208 7.73 5.42 -9.10
CA ILE A 208 6.91 5.40 -7.88
C ILE A 208 6.98 4.05 -7.17
N GLY A 209 6.60 4.04 -5.90
CA GLY A 209 6.49 2.81 -5.13
C GLY A 209 5.93 3.03 -3.74
N LEU A 210 6.09 2.04 -2.89
CA LEU A 210 5.67 2.06 -1.50
C LEU A 210 6.89 1.95 -0.57
N GLY A 211 6.85 2.72 0.52
CA GLY A 211 7.83 2.64 1.60
C GLY A 211 7.16 2.57 2.96
N LEU A 212 7.71 1.78 3.88
CA LEU A 212 7.36 1.84 5.31
C LEU A 212 8.09 3.04 5.93
N CYS A 213 7.40 4.16 6.03
CA CYS A 213 7.95 5.47 6.38
C CYS A 213 7.62 5.85 7.82
N ARG A 214 8.57 6.49 8.52
CA ARG A 214 8.30 7.18 9.78
C ARG A 214 7.58 8.49 9.48
N LEU A 215 6.37 8.61 10.01
CA LEU A 215 5.49 9.75 9.77
C LEU A 215 6.14 11.06 10.23
N GLU A 216 6.65 11.09 11.47
CA GLU A 216 7.29 12.26 12.08
C GLU A 216 8.52 12.78 11.32
N ASN A 217 9.20 11.91 10.57
CA ASN A 217 10.40 12.27 9.81
C ASN A 217 10.04 12.74 8.40
N MET A 218 9.21 11.96 7.71
CA MET A 218 9.03 12.10 6.25
C MET A 218 7.78 12.90 5.87
N THR A 219 6.93 13.24 6.82
CA THR A 219 5.63 13.87 6.57
C THR A 219 5.29 14.91 7.63
N ASP A 220 4.39 15.81 7.29
CA ASP A 220 3.81 16.81 8.19
C ASP A 220 2.72 16.25 9.13
N VAL A 221 2.51 14.92 9.13
CA VAL A 221 1.50 14.28 9.98
C VAL A 221 1.92 14.36 11.44
N THR A 222 1.09 15.02 12.25
CA THR A 222 1.29 15.14 13.70
C THR A 222 0.77 13.90 14.44
N LEU A 223 1.61 13.33 15.31
CA LEU A 223 1.26 12.17 16.12
C LEU A 223 0.82 12.57 17.54
N PRO A 224 -0.09 11.82 18.18
CA PRO A 224 -0.51 12.11 19.56
C PRO A 224 0.65 12.06 20.56
N GLY A 225 0.74 13.07 21.43
CA GLY A 225 1.70 13.12 22.54
C GLY A 225 3.13 13.44 22.15
N ASP A 226 3.38 13.93 20.94
CA ASP A 226 4.74 14.19 20.45
C ASP A 226 5.27 15.55 20.96
N ALA A 227 6.24 15.47 21.89
CA ALA A 227 6.99 16.62 22.36
C ALA A 227 8.29 16.75 21.54
N ALA A 228 8.22 17.45 20.40
CA ALA A 228 9.32 18.13 19.70
C ALA A 228 10.63 17.37 19.36
N SER A 229 10.81 16.08 19.66
CA SER A 229 12.06 15.37 19.37
C SER A 229 12.00 14.72 17.97
N GLY A 230 12.48 15.43 16.96
CA GLY A 230 12.58 14.92 15.57
C GLY A 230 11.59 15.54 14.60
N ALA A 231 11.07 16.73 14.90
CA ALA A 231 10.11 17.48 14.10
C ALA A 231 10.39 17.40 12.59
N PHE A 232 9.34 17.11 11.83
CA PHE A 232 9.33 17.19 10.38
C PHE A 232 9.93 18.52 9.92
N ASN A 233 10.85 18.44 8.97
CA ASN A 233 11.42 19.60 8.30
C ASN A 233 11.13 19.45 6.80
N PRO A 234 10.41 20.39 6.16
CA PRO A 234 10.12 20.31 4.72
C PRO A 234 11.39 20.32 3.84
N GLU A 235 12.51 20.82 4.36
CA GLU A 235 13.81 20.83 3.68
C GLU A 235 14.59 19.51 3.85
N ASP A 236 14.10 18.56 4.66
CA ASP A 236 14.74 17.24 4.79
C ASP A 236 14.45 16.40 3.54
N GLU A 237 15.51 16.10 2.80
CA GLU A 237 15.48 15.12 1.71
C GLU A 237 15.90 13.72 2.19
N PHE A 238 15.44 12.69 1.50
CA PHE A 238 15.72 11.29 1.86
C PHE A 238 16.37 10.54 0.69
N VAL A 239 17.15 9.51 1.04
CA VAL A 239 17.98 8.77 0.09
C VAL A 239 17.84 7.27 0.29
N LEU A 240 17.89 6.54 -0.82
CA LEU A 240 18.01 5.10 -0.90
C LEU A 240 19.39 4.77 -1.48
N ASP A 241 20.14 3.95 -0.76
CA ASP A 241 21.48 3.50 -1.14
C ASP A 241 21.53 1.96 -1.14
N TRP A 242 21.98 1.36 -2.23
CA TRP A 242 22.16 -0.09 -2.35
C TRP A 242 23.25 -0.44 -3.35
N GLY A 243 23.63 -1.72 -3.40
CA GLY A 243 24.77 -2.19 -4.17
C GLY A 243 26.05 -2.26 -3.35
N GLU A 244 27.10 -2.78 -3.96
CA GLU A 244 28.44 -2.92 -3.37
C GLU A 244 29.22 -1.60 -3.47
N GLU A 245 30.33 -1.47 -2.73
CA GLU A 245 31.09 -0.20 -2.67
C GLU A 245 31.58 0.29 -4.05
N GLU A 246 31.90 -0.62 -4.96
CA GLU A 246 32.36 -0.30 -6.31
C GLU A 246 31.22 0.07 -7.27
N ASN A 247 29.98 -0.35 -7.00
CA ASN A 247 28.80 -0.16 -7.86
C ASN A 247 27.57 0.28 -7.02
N ARG A 248 27.76 1.31 -6.19
CA ARG A 248 26.70 1.81 -5.31
C ARG A 248 25.70 2.67 -6.06
N ASN A 249 24.47 2.19 -6.15
CA ASN A 249 23.34 2.97 -6.65
C ASN A 249 22.80 3.87 -5.54
N ARG A 250 22.41 5.08 -5.92
CA ARG A 250 21.87 6.10 -5.01
C ARG A 250 20.79 6.89 -5.73
N VAL A 251 19.60 6.94 -5.14
CA VAL A 251 18.51 7.83 -5.59
C VAL A 251 17.87 8.54 -4.41
N LYS A 252 17.30 9.72 -4.66
CA LYS A 252 16.48 10.39 -3.65
C LYS A 252 15.06 9.84 -3.67
N VAL A 253 14.38 9.96 -2.54
CA VAL A 253 13.00 9.49 -2.37
C VAL A 253 12.19 10.50 -1.56
N LYS A 254 10.93 10.70 -1.94
CA LYS A 254 9.98 11.54 -1.20
C LYS A 254 8.69 10.77 -0.96
N ALA A 255 8.22 10.74 0.28
CA ALA A 255 6.95 10.14 0.64
C ALA A 255 5.81 11.17 0.54
N PHE A 256 4.62 10.68 0.23
CA PHE A 256 3.38 11.46 0.14
C PHE A 256 2.32 10.84 1.05
N VAL A 257 1.41 11.66 1.58
CA VAL A 257 0.28 11.20 2.39
C VAL A 257 -0.99 11.44 1.60
N PRO A 258 -1.66 10.39 1.10
CA PRO A 258 -2.94 10.53 0.42
C PRO A 258 -4.01 11.17 1.31
N ASP A 259 -4.92 11.94 0.73
CA ASP A 259 -5.97 12.66 1.47
C ASP A 259 -6.86 11.75 2.32
N TRP A 260 -7.19 10.56 1.80
CA TRP A 260 -7.99 9.57 2.53
C TRP A 260 -7.26 9.08 3.78
N LEU A 261 -5.94 8.94 3.71
CA LEU A 261 -5.12 8.50 4.84
C LEU A 261 -5.02 9.64 5.86
N ARG A 262 -4.76 10.87 5.42
CA ARG A 262 -4.73 12.05 6.30
C ARG A 262 -6.04 12.19 7.09
N THR A 263 -7.16 12.17 6.38
CA THR A 263 -8.50 12.24 6.98
C THR A 263 -8.74 11.11 8.00
N GLY A 264 -8.32 9.88 7.66
CA GLY A 264 -8.44 8.75 8.57
C GLY A 264 -7.57 8.87 9.83
N LEU A 265 -6.35 9.37 9.69
CA LEU A 265 -5.43 9.60 10.82
C LEU A 265 -5.96 10.71 11.74
N ASP A 266 -6.47 11.80 11.18
CA ASP A 266 -7.05 12.90 11.96
C ASP A 266 -8.31 12.46 12.74
N ALA A 267 -9.13 11.61 12.13
CA ALA A 267 -10.30 11.02 12.78
C ALA A 267 -9.91 10.08 13.94
N GLU A 268 -8.88 9.24 13.77
CA GLU A 268 -8.38 8.40 14.86
C GLU A 268 -7.69 9.23 15.95
N ASN A 269 -6.93 10.26 15.61
CA ASN A 269 -6.30 11.16 16.59
C ASN A 269 -7.35 11.89 17.45
N SER A 270 -8.43 12.37 16.82
CA SER A 270 -9.55 13.02 17.51
C SER A 270 -10.28 12.10 18.49
N ARG A 271 -10.28 10.78 18.24
CA ARG A 271 -10.84 9.77 19.15
C ARG A 271 -9.98 9.54 20.39
N HIS A 272 -8.66 9.76 20.30
CA HIS A 272 -7.74 9.60 21.43
C HIS A 272 -7.71 10.80 22.37
N GLN A 273 -8.17 11.97 21.91
CA GLN A 273 -8.25 13.20 22.73
C GLN A 273 -9.55 13.32 23.54
N LYS A 274 -10.57 12.49 23.25
CA LYS A 274 -11.84 12.43 23.98
C LYS A 274 -11.81 11.32 25.03
#